data_AF-A0A357F6E8-F1
#
_entry.id   AF-A0A357F6E8-F1
#
_cell.length_a   1.000
_cell.length_b   1.000
_cell.length_c   1.000
_cell.angle_alpha   90.00
_cell.angle_beta   90.00
_cell.angle_gamma   90.00
#
_symmetry.space_group_name_H-M   'P 1'
#
loop_
_entity.id
_entity.type
_entity.pdbx_description
1 polymer ?
#
loop_
_entity_poly.entity_id
_entity_poly.type
_entity_poly.pdbx_seq_one_letter_code
_entity_poly.pdbx_strand_id
1 'polypeptide(L)' 'MLLIPAIDLKNGRCVRLLQGEAAAETVYSDDP' A
#
# COMPACT_ATOMS: atom_id res chain seq x y z
N MET A 1 -23.76 8.78 0.07
CA MET A 1 -22.48 8.35 0.69
C MET A 1 -21.51 8.00 -0.43
N LEU A 2 -20.31 8.57 -0.45
CA LEU A 2 -19.29 8.32 -1.49
C LEU A 2 -18.21 7.39 -0.92
N LEU A 3 -17.95 6.28 -1.60
CA LEU A 3 -16.89 5.33 -1.24
C LEU A 3 -15.67 5.57 -2.13
N ILE A 4 -14.51 5.81 -1.53
CA ILE A 4 -13.27 6.04 -2.25
C ILE A 4 -12.27 4.95 -1.84
N PRO A 5 -12.06 3.91 -2.67
CA PRO A 5 -11.04 2.91 -2.40
C PRO A 5 -9.64 3.54 -2.54
N ALA A 6 -8.68 3.05 -1.77
CA ALA A 6 -7.29 3.52 -1.80
C ALA A 6 -6.33 2.33 -1.66
N ILE A 7 -5.16 2.49 -2.27
CA ILE A 7 -4.00 1.61 -2.14
C ILE A 7 -2.75 2.47 -1.97
N ASP A 8 -1.73 1.93 -1.32
CA ASP A 8 -0.43 2.59 -1.22
C ASP A 8 0.52 2.02 -2.29
N LEU A 9 1.25 2.91 -2.95
CA LEU A 9 2.26 2.53 -3.93
C LEU A 9 3.64 2.94 -3.44
N LYS A 10 4.59 1.99 -3.47
CA LYS A 10 6.00 2.24 -3.14
C LYS A 10 6.89 1.46 -4.07
N ASN A 11 7.80 2.16 -4.76
CA ASN A 11 8.72 1.58 -5.74
C ASN A 11 8.01 0.73 -6.82
N GLY A 12 6.85 1.17 -7.29
CA GLY A 12 6.07 0.46 -8.31
C GLY A 12 5.31 -0.77 -7.80
N ARG A 13 5.21 -0.99 -6.48
CA ARG A 13 4.51 -2.14 -5.88
C ARG A 13 3.32 -1.67 -5.05
N CYS A 14 2.27 -2.50 -4.99
CA CYS A 14 1.14 -2.32 -4.08
C CYS A 14 1.55 -2.80 -2.69
N VAL A 15 1.55 -1.89 -1.72
CA VAL A 15 2.02 -2.16 -0.37
C VAL A 15 1.04 -1.67 0.69
N ARG A 16 1.28 -2.04 1.94
CA ARG A 16 0.76 -1.36 3.12
C ARG A 16 1.82 -1.29 4.19
N LEU A 17 1.92 -0.13 4.83
CA LEU A 17 2.80 0.07 5.98
C LEU A 17 2.04 -0.16 7.28
N LEU A 18 2.59 -0.94 8.21
CA LEU A 18 2.01 -1.06 9.53
C LEU A 18 2.21 0.26 10.29
N GLN A 19 1.11 0.95 10.62
CA GLN A 19 1.13 2.25 11.32
C GLN A 19 2.01 3.31 10.63
N GLY A 20 2.21 3.22 9.31
CA GLY A 20 3.06 4.13 8.55
C GLY A 20 4.56 3.86 8.65
N GLU A 21 4.98 2.80 9.34
CA GLU A 21 6.39 2.44 9.47
C GLU A 21 6.92 1.83 8.16
N ALA A 22 7.89 2.51 7.53
CA ALA A 22 8.43 2.15 6.23
C ALA A 22 9.19 0.82 6.24
N ALA A 23 9.76 0.43 7.38
CA ALA A 23 10.43 -0.86 7.56
C ALA A 23 9.45 -2.03 7.78
N ALA A 24 8.19 -1.74 8.16
CA ALA A 24 7.16 -2.74 8.40
C ALA A 24 6.17 -2.79 7.23
N GLU A 25 6.69 -2.94 6.00
CA GLU A 25 5.88 -3.04 4.79
C GLU A 25 5.39 -4.48 4.54
N THR A 26 4.15 -4.60 4.06
CA THR A 26 3.61 -5.82 3.45
C THR A 26 3.36 -5.56 1.97
N VAL A 27 3.93 -6.39 1.11
CA VAL A 27 3.73 -6.32 -0.35
C VAL A 27 2.54 -7.20 -0.72
N TYR A 28 1.58 -6.64 -1.47
CA TYR A 28 0.40 -7.37 -1.97
C TYR A 28 0.50 -7.71 -3.45
N SER A 29 1.15 -6.85 -4.24
CA SER A 29 1.41 -7.09 -5.67
C SER A 29 2.68 -6.35 -6.10
N ASP A 30 3.45 -6.98 -6.99
CA ASP A 30 4.59 -6.34 -7.66
C ASP A 30 4.21 -5.60 -8.95
N ASP A 31 2.98 -5.83 -9.46
CA ASP A 31 2.36 -5.13 -10.59
C ASP A 31 0.98 -4.59 -10.12
N PRO A 32 0.92 -3.34 -9.64
CA PRO A 32 -0.18 -2.79 -8.87
C PRO A 32 -1.39 -2.30 -9.68
#